data_AF-A0A323TYE8-F1
#
_entry.id   AF-A0A323TYE8-F1
#
_cell.length_a   1.000
_cell.length_b   1.000
_cell.length_c   1.000
_cell.angle_alpha   90.00
_cell.angle_beta   90.00
_cell.angle_gamma   90.00
#
_symmetry.space_group_name_H-M   'P 1'
#
loop_
_entity.id
_entity.type
_entity.pdbx_description
1 polymer ?
#
loop_
_entity_poly.entity_id
_entity_poly.type
_entity_poly.pdbx_seq_one_letter_code
_entity_poly.pdbx_strand_id
1 'polypeptide(L)'
;MITITENNNKIHILQDSGEYKKSLASKILILLLVTLTMRLVYLDSHESTYFLYFFIFLFFKDIIILRQKTEIILDLDEKNIVTKKETFIFKNIGKIDTKKIGYAPISYGVEIYYDRKQKLLFRSCLENEAIEIIKTLKMFIKGEKDEKIYNKFFRR
;
A
#
# COMPACT_ATOMS: atom_id res chain seq x y z
N MET A 1 -0.56 0.72 7.65
CA MET A 1 -1.89 0.35 8.14
C MET A 1 -2.56 -0.47 7.06
N ILE A 2 -2.96 -1.70 7.42
CA ILE A 2 -3.70 -2.59 6.54
C ILE A 2 -5.15 -2.62 6.99
N THR A 3 -6.05 -2.58 6.03
CA THR A 3 -7.47 -2.81 6.23
C THR A 3 -7.85 -4.04 5.43
N ILE A 4 -8.41 -5.05 6.11
CA ILE A 4 -8.93 -6.25 5.47
C ILE A 4 -10.42 -6.29 5.72
N THR A 5 -11.22 -6.24 4.66
CA THR A 5 -12.68 -6.25 4.74
C THR A 5 -13.23 -7.35 3.85
N GLU A 6 -14.32 -7.95 4.28
CA GLU A 6 -15.08 -8.92 3.50
C GLU A 6 -16.39 -8.26 3.06
N ASN A 7 -16.68 -8.36 1.76
CA ASN A 7 -17.94 -7.89 1.18
C ASN A 7 -18.33 -8.82 0.03
N ASN A 8 -19.55 -9.36 0.06
CA ASN A 8 -20.12 -10.20 -1.01
C ASN A 8 -19.16 -11.29 -1.53
N ASN A 9 -18.66 -12.17 -0.65
CA ASN A 9 -17.66 -13.22 -0.98
C ASN A 9 -16.32 -12.72 -1.55
N LYS A 10 -16.04 -11.42 -1.49
CA LYS A 10 -14.74 -10.86 -1.86
C LYS A 10 -14.04 -10.31 -0.64
N ILE A 11 -12.74 -10.58 -0.55
CA ILE A 11 -11.89 -10.05 0.52
C ILE A 11 -11.02 -8.95 -0.07
N HIS A 12 -11.26 -7.73 0.38
CA HIS A 12 -10.47 -6.56 0.01
C HIS A 12 -9.34 -6.40 1.00
N ILE A 13 -8.10 -6.48 0.52
CA ILE A 13 -6.89 -6.16 1.28
C ILE A 13 -6.38 -4.82 0.77
N LEU A 14 -6.61 -3.79 1.57
CA LEU A 14 -6.11 -2.45 1.33
C LEU A 14 -4.86 -2.21 2.19
N GLN A 15 -3.78 -1.83 1.54
CA GLN A 15 -2.57 -1.40 2.21
C GLN A 15 -2.24 0.03 1.81
N ASP A 16 -2.11 0.90 2.81
CA ASP A 16 -1.47 2.20 2.62
C ASP A 16 0.03 1.97 2.41
N SER A 17 0.47 1.96 1.16
CA SER A 17 1.90 1.84 0.87
C SER A 17 2.62 3.10 1.36
N GLY A 18 3.85 2.96 1.84
CA GLY A 18 4.72 4.11 2.09
C GLY A 18 5.14 4.84 0.81
N GLU A 19 4.74 4.36 -0.37
CA GLU A 19 5.14 4.90 -1.67
C GLU A 19 4.25 6.08 -2.07
N TYR A 20 4.89 7.21 -2.39
CA TYR A 20 4.19 8.37 -2.94
C TYR A 20 3.85 8.15 -4.40
N LYS A 21 2.62 8.51 -4.80
CA LYS A 21 2.24 8.54 -6.20
C LYS A 21 3.06 9.64 -6.89
N LYS A 22 4.07 9.27 -7.66
CA LYS A 22 4.74 10.19 -8.60
C LYS A 22 3.75 10.62 -9.68
N SER A 23 2.94 11.62 -9.37
CA SER A 23 2.03 12.27 -10.31
C SER A 23 2.69 13.52 -10.89
N LEU A 24 2.25 13.94 -12.09
CA LEU A 24 2.63 15.23 -12.66
C LEU A 24 2.36 16.38 -11.66
N ALA A 25 1.23 16.30 -10.95
CA ALA A 25 0.85 17.25 -9.90
C ALA A 25 1.89 17.31 -8.77
N SER A 26 2.41 16.18 -8.28
CA SER A 26 3.47 16.16 -7.25
C SER A 26 4.76 16.83 -7.71
N LYS A 27 5.16 16.66 -8.98
CA LYS A 27 6.32 17.36 -9.55
C LYS A 27 6.10 18.87 -9.67
N ILE A 28 4.93 19.28 -10.14
CA ILE A 28 4.54 20.69 -10.26
C ILE A 28 4.49 21.34 -8.87
N LEU A 29 3.96 20.63 -7.87
CA LEU A 29 3.92 21.08 -6.48
C LEU A 29 5.33 21.35 -5.93
N ILE A 30 6.27 20.41 -6.10
CA ILE A 30 7.67 20.57 -5.66
C ILE A 30 8.33 21.76 -6.36
N LEU A 31 8.11 21.93 -7.67
CA LEU A 31 8.64 23.07 -8.41
C LEU A 31 8.11 24.40 -7.86
N LEU A 32 6.80 24.48 -7.61
CA LEU A 32 6.15 25.63 -6.98
C LEU A 32 6.77 25.95 -5.61
N LEU A 33 6.99 24.93 -4.77
CA LEU A 33 7.60 25.12 -3.44
C LEU A 33 8.99 25.74 -3.52
N VAL A 34 9.84 25.22 -4.42
CA VAL A 34 11.21 25.72 -4.60
C VAL A 34 11.19 27.15 -5.13
N THR A 35 10.34 27.45 -6.11
CA THR A 35 10.24 28.81 -6.64
C THR A 35 9.72 29.81 -5.59
N LEU A 36 8.77 29.40 -4.74
CA LEU A 36 8.20 30.25 -3.71
C LEU A 36 9.18 30.50 -2.56
N THR A 37 9.91 29.47 -2.10
CA THR A 37 10.94 29.62 -1.06
C THR A 37 12.05 30.55 -1.51
N MET A 38 12.54 30.44 -2.74
CA MET A 38 13.55 31.35 -3.29
C MET A 38 13.07 32.81 -3.34
N ARG A 39 11.79 33.01 -3.70
CA ARG A 39 11.19 34.35 -3.76
C ARG A 39 10.96 34.94 -2.37
N LEU A 40 10.63 34.11 -1.39
CA LEU A 40 10.37 34.51 0.00
C LEU A 40 11.67 34.82 0.76
N VAL A 41 12.77 34.10 0.50
CA VAL A 41 14.11 34.47 1.01
C VAL A 41 14.54 35.87 0.54
N TYR A 42 14.03 36.30 -0.62
CA TYR A 42 14.31 37.63 -1.17
C TYR A 42 13.40 38.74 -0.59
N LEU A 43 12.28 38.37 0.01
CA LEU A 43 11.26 39.25 0.60
C LEU A 43 11.28 39.04 2.11
N ASP A 44 12.34 39.53 2.77
CA ASP A 44 12.56 39.39 4.21
C ASP A 44 11.58 40.29 5.00
N SER A 45 10.32 39.86 5.15
CA SER A 45 9.26 40.59 5.83
C SER A 45 8.43 39.70 6.75
N HIS A 46 7.85 40.29 7.79
CA HIS A 46 7.12 39.50 8.79
C HIS A 46 5.86 38.82 8.21
N GLU A 47 5.22 39.41 7.20
CA GLU A 47 4.07 38.86 6.48
C GLU A 47 4.44 37.72 5.53
N SER A 48 5.62 37.80 4.90
CA SER A 48 6.11 36.78 3.98
C SER A 48 6.37 35.45 4.71
N THR A 49 6.79 35.53 5.97
CA THR A 49 6.99 34.38 6.87
C THR A 49 5.67 33.65 7.18
N TYR A 50 4.57 34.37 7.45
CA TYR A 50 3.25 33.74 7.66
C TYR A 50 2.72 33.07 6.39
N PHE A 51 2.95 33.70 5.24
CA PHE A 51 2.57 33.14 3.95
C PHE A 51 3.35 31.84 3.66
N LEU A 52 4.63 31.79 4.02
CA LEU A 52 5.46 30.59 3.93
C LEU A 52 4.89 29.44 4.77
N TYR A 53 4.54 29.68 6.04
CA TYR A 53 3.98 28.65 6.92
C TYR A 53 2.65 28.10 6.39
N PHE A 54 1.77 28.96 5.90
CA PHE A 54 0.51 28.55 5.30
C PHE A 54 0.72 27.67 4.06
N PHE A 55 1.69 28.04 3.22
CA PHE A 55 2.01 27.28 2.01
C PHE A 55 2.64 25.93 2.33
N ILE A 56 3.56 25.88 3.31
CA ILE A 56 4.15 24.64 3.83
C ILE A 56 3.07 23.72 4.41
N PHE A 57 2.08 24.27 5.13
CA PHE A 57 0.97 23.50 5.68
C PHE A 57 0.10 22.86 4.58
N LEU A 58 -0.26 23.62 3.54
CA LEU A 58 -0.96 23.08 2.38
C LEU A 58 -0.14 21.97 1.71
N PHE A 59 1.18 22.14 1.63
CA PHE A 59 2.10 21.17 1.08
C PHE A 59 2.06 19.82 1.82
N PHE A 60 2.12 19.84 3.15
CA PHE A 60 2.06 18.63 3.96
C PHE A 60 0.71 17.93 3.85
N LYS A 61 -0.40 18.69 3.76
CA LYS A 61 -1.74 18.13 3.53
C LYS A 61 -1.81 17.39 2.19
N ASP A 62 -1.27 17.96 1.13
CA ASP A 62 -1.29 17.34 -0.21
C ASP A 62 -0.36 16.14 -0.32
N ILE A 63 0.78 16.15 0.39
CA ILE A 63 1.69 14.99 0.51
C ILE A 63 0.97 13.78 1.14
N ILE A 64 0.14 14.01 2.17
CA ILE A 64 -0.65 12.95 2.81
C ILE A 64 -1.66 12.33 1.81
N ILE A 65 -2.25 13.14 0.94
CA ILE A 65 -3.22 12.70 -0.08
C ILE A 65 -2.54 11.89 -1.21
N LEU A 66 -1.26 12.15 -1.49
CA LEU A 66 -0.48 11.48 -2.55
C LEU A 66 -0.05 10.04 -2.23
N ARG A 67 -0.31 9.53 -1.02
CA ARG A 67 0.09 8.17 -0.61
C ARG A 67 -0.63 7.11 -1.46
N GLN A 68 0.11 6.21 -2.10
CA GLN A 68 -0.51 5.15 -2.92
C GLN A 68 -1.17 4.11 -2.03
N LYS A 69 -2.44 3.82 -2.30
CA LYS A 69 -3.13 2.65 -1.77
C LYS A 69 -3.01 1.49 -2.74
N THR A 70 -2.41 0.41 -2.26
CA THR A 70 -2.40 -0.87 -2.96
C THR A 70 -3.62 -1.64 -2.49
N GLU A 71 -4.48 -1.98 -3.45
CA GLU A 71 -5.66 -2.79 -3.20
C GLU A 71 -5.51 -4.10 -3.94
N ILE A 72 -5.80 -5.18 -3.24
CA ILE A 72 -5.88 -6.52 -3.79
C ILE A 72 -7.21 -7.11 -3.36
N ILE A 73 -7.91 -7.70 -4.32
CA ILE A 73 -9.20 -8.33 -4.11
C ILE A 73 -8.99 -9.82 -4.25
N LEU A 74 -9.31 -10.59 -3.21
CA LEU A 74 -9.49 -12.03 -3.35
C LEU A 74 -10.96 -12.29 -3.69
N ASP A 75 -11.20 -12.78 -4.89
CA ASP A 75 -12.50 -13.25 -5.32
C ASP A 75 -12.62 -14.74 -4.98
N LEU A 76 -13.45 -15.05 -3.99
CA LEU A 76 -13.64 -16.44 -3.54
C LEU A 76 -14.53 -17.24 -4.50
N ASP A 77 -15.42 -16.56 -5.23
CA ASP A 77 -16.33 -17.21 -6.20
C ASP A 77 -15.55 -17.63 -7.45
N GLU A 78 -14.77 -16.71 -8.02
CA GLU A 78 -13.92 -16.98 -9.18
C GLU A 78 -12.59 -17.68 -8.81
N LYS A 79 -12.28 -17.80 -7.51
CA LYS A 79 -11.04 -18.36 -6.97
C LYS A 79 -9.80 -17.71 -7.58
N ASN A 80 -9.76 -16.38 -7.55
CA ASN A 80 -8.66 -15.60 -8.09
C ASN A 80 -8.29 -14.40 -7.20
N ILE A 81 -7.08 -13.89 -7.41
CA ILE A 81 -6.61 -12.63 -6.83
C ILE A 81 -6.62 -11.58 -7.93
N VAL A 82 -7.43 -10.54 -7.80
CA VAL A 82 -7.46 -9.40 -8.71
C VAL A 82 -6.61 -8.28 -8.13
N THR A 83 -5.60 -7.87 -8.90
CA THR A 83 -4.82 -6.65 -8.62
C THR A 83 -5.10 -5.61 -9.69
N LYS A 84 -4.63 -4.36 -9.52
CA LYS A 84 -4.76 -3.30 -10.54
C LYS A 84 -4.14 -3.65 -11.90
N LYS A 85 -3.20 -4.60 -11.97
CA LYS A 85 -2.44 -4.91 -13.20
C LYS A 85 -2.74 -6.29 -13.76
N GLU A 86 -2.89 -7.26 -12.88
CA GLU A 86 -2.94 -8.68 -13.24
C GLU A 86 -3.94 -9.43 -12.34
N THR A 87 -4.52 -10.51 -12.88
CA THR A 87 -5.37 -11.45 -12.14
C THR A 87 -4.64 -12.78 -11.99
N PHE A 88 -4.67 -13.37 -10.79
CA PHE A 88 -3.98 -14.62 -10.48
C PHE A 88 -4.97 -15.69 -10.01
N ILE A 89 -5.13 -16.75 -10.79
CA ILE A 89 -5.98 -17.90 -10.43
C ILE A 89 -5.34 -18.70 -9.30
N PHE A 90 -6.11 -19.03 -8.25
CA PHE A 90 -5.61 -19.73 -7.05
C PHE A 90 -4.89 -21.05 -7.37
N LYS A 91 -5.42 -21.81 -8.32
CA LYS A 91 -4.87 -23.12 -8.72
C LYS A 91 -3.41 -23.05 -9.20
N ASN A 92 -3.01 -21.93 -9.79
CA ASN A 92 -1.67 -21.73 -10.35
C ASN A 92 -0.69 -21.12 -9.33
N ILE A 93 -1.16 -20.78 -8.12
CA ILE A 93 -0.32 -20.27 -7.04
C ILE A 93 0.34 -21.45 -6.34
N GLY A 94 1.64 -21.62 -6.54
CA GLY A 94 2.44 -22.68 -5.91
C GLY A 94 2.73 -22.37 -4.45
N LYS A 95 3.31 -21.18 -4.19
CA LYS A 95 3.81 -20.76 -2.88
C LYS A 95 3.44 -19.30 -2.60
N ILE A 96 3.26 -18.97 -1.33
CA ILE A 96 3.03 -17.61 -0.82
C ILE A 96 4.04 -17.38 0.30
N ASP A 97 4.83 -16.31 0.22
CA ASP A 97 5.94 -16.06 1.15
C ASP A 97 6.15 -14.56 1.43
N THR A 98 6.90 -14.27 2.49
CA THR A 98 7.41 -12.91 2.75
C THR A 98 8.68 -12.68 1.93
N LYS A 99 8.87 -11.45 1.47
CA LYS A 99 10.10 -10.99 0.84
C LYS A 99 10.63 -9.77 1.59
N LYS A 100 11.89 -9.79 2.00
CA LYS A 100 12.56 -8.61 2.54
C LYS A 100 13.00 -7.70 1.39
N ILE A 101 12.59 -6.43 1.39
CA ILE A 101 12.76 -5.51 0.26
C ILE A 101 13.78 -4.39 0.57
N GLY A 102 14.11 -4.15 1.84
CA GLY A 102 15.03 -3.08 2.24
C GLY A 102 15.97 -3.44 3.39
N TYR A 103 17.05 -2.65 3.50
CA TYR A 103 18.07 -2.76 4.55
C TYR A 103 17.82 -1.79 5.73
N ALA A 104 17.33 -0.56 5.48
CA ALA A 104 16.90 0.40 6.50
C ALA A 104 16.09 1.57 5.90
N PRO A 105 14.85 1.86 6.37
CA PRO A 105 14.04 1.02 7.24
C PRO A 105 13.71 -0.31 6.54
N ILE A 106 13.75 -1.40 7.31
CA ILE A 106 13.46 -2.74 6.78
C ILE A 106 11.98 -2.78 6.38
N SER A 107 11.72 -3.02 5.10
CA SER A 107 10.39 -3.26 4.56
C SER A 107 10.23 -4.72 4.14
N TYR A 108 9.01 -5.23 4.32
CA TYR A 108 8.61 -6.54 3.86
C TYR A 108 7.64 -6.41 2.69
N GLY A 109 7.57 -7.44 1.88
CA GLY A 109 6.60 -7.59 0.81
C GLY A 109 5.96 -8.97 0.86
N VAL A 110 4.83 -9.10 0.21
CA VAL A 110 4.12 -10.37 0.06
C VAL A 110 4.30 -10.82 -1.39
N GLU A 111 4.89 -11.99 -1.58
CA GLU A 111 5.18 -12.54 -2.89
C GLU A 111 4.42 -13.86 -3.08
N ILE A 112 3.85 -14.03 -4.27
CA ILE A 112 3.26 -15.29 -4.71
C ILE A 112 4.14 -15.88 -5.82
N TYR A 113 4.22 -17.20 -5.85
CA TYR A 113 4.82 -17.94 -6.94
C TYR A 113 3.70 -18.43 -7.85
N TYR A 114 3.48 -17.72 -8.95
CA TYR A 114 2.44 -18.01 -9.94
C TYR A 114 3.09 -18.60 -11.20
N ASP A 115 2.68 -19.81 -11.60
CA ASP A 115 3.27 -20.52 -12.75
C ASP A 115 4.81 -20.54 -12.73
N ARG A 116 5.37 -20.88 -11.56
CA ARG A 116 6.83 -20.92 -11.27
C ARG A 116 7.55 -19.57 -11.36
N LYS A 117 6.84 -18.45 -11.54
CA LYS A 117 7.39 -17.10 -11.53
C LYS A 117 7.03 -16.38 -10.23
N GLN A 118 8.01 -15.67 -9.67
CA GLN A 118 7.82 -14.79 -8.53
C GLN A 118 7.04 -13.53 -8.95
N LYS A 119 5.97 -13.22 -8.21
CA LYS A 119 5.10 -12.07 -8.43
C LYS A 119 4.85 -11.36 -7.11
N LEU A 120 5.27 -10.11 -7.03
CA LEU A 120 5.15 -9.30 -5.83
C LEU A 120 3.78 -8.63 -5.77
N LEU A 121 2.99 -8.98 -4.77
CA LEU A 121 1.66 -8.43 -4.52
C LEU A 121 1.74 -7.11 -3.73
N PHE A 122 2.56 -7.10 -2.69
CA PHE A 122 2.78 -5.94 -1.83
C PHE A 122 4.28 -5.63 -1.71
N ARG A 123 4.64 -4.35 -1.81
CA ARG A 123 6.04 -3.88 -1.88
C ARG A 123 6.61 -3.33 -0.58
N SER A 124 5.77 -2.87 0.34
CA SER A 124 6.25 -2.17 1.53
C SER A 124 5.25 -2.28 2.69
N CYS A 125 5.21 -3.45 3.32
CA CYS A 125 4.53 -3.74 4.58
C CYS A 125 5.50 -3.72 5.76
N LEU A 126 4.95 -3.48 6.95
CA LEU A 126 5.59 -3.93 8.19
C LEU A 126 5.60 -5.46 8.23
N GLU A 127 6.51 -6.07 9.00
CA GLU A 127 6.63 -7.54 9.08
C GLU A 127 5.31 -8.19 9.52
N ASN A 128 4.73 -7.69 10.61
CA ASN A 128 3.48 -8.19 11.18
C ASN A 128 2.32 -8.06 10.18
N GLU A 129 2.31 -6.96 9.43
CA GLU A 129 1.35 -6.67 8.37
C GLU A 129 1.47 -7.69 7.22
N ALA A 130 2.69 -7.98 6.77
CA ALA A 130 2.94 -9.00 5.73
C ALA A 130 2.54 -10.41 6.19
N ILE A 131 2.85 -10.75 7.45
CA ILE A 131 2.48 -12.05 8.04
C ILE A 131 0.96 -12.22 8.08
N GLU A 132 0.21 -11.18 8.48
CA GLU A 132 -1.26 -11.23 8.53
C GLU A 132 -1.88 -11.40 7.14
N ILE A 133 -1.36 -10.70 6.13
CA ILE A 133 -1.76 -10.89 4.73
C ILE A 133 -1.50 -12.33 4.30
N ILE A 134 -0.30 -12.85 4.53
CA ILE A 134 0.09 -14.21 4.12
C ILE A 134 -0.79 -15.27 4.75
N LYS A 135 -1.07 -15.16 6.05
CA LYS A 135 -1.99 -16.06 6.75
C LYS A 135 -3.39 -16.01 6.13
N THR A 136 -3.89 -14.81 5.83
CA THR A 136 -5.17 -14.61 5.13
C THR A 136 -5.15 -15.30 3.77
N LEU A 137 -4.16 -14.99 2.93
CA LEU A 137 -4.01 -15.59 1.60
C LEU A 137 -3.93 -17.13 1.66
N LYS A 138 -3.12 -17.68 2.57
CA LYS A 138 -2.98 -19.13 2.73
C LYS A 138 -4.26 -19.80 3.21
N MET A 139 -5.02 -19.16 4.10
CA MET A 139 -6.30 -19.70 4.53
C MET A 139 -7.28 -19.82 3.36
N PHE A 140 -7.42 -18.77 2.54
CA PHE A 140 -8.39 -18.77 1.44
C PHE A 140 -7.92 -19.50 0.17
N ILE A 141 -6.61 -19.54 -0.10
CA ILE A 141 -6.05 -20.14 -1.33
C ILE A 141 -5.59 -21.58 -1.10
N LYS A 142 -4.98 -21.86 0.06
CA LYS A 142 -4.40 -23.17 0.40
C LYS A 142 -5.21 -23.95 1.43
N GLY A 143 -6.22 -23.35 2.05
CA GLY A 143 -7.01 -23.99 3.12
C GLY A 143 -6.25 -24.14 4.43
N GLU A 144 -5.14 -23.41 4.63
CA GLU A 144 -4.40 -23.44 5.88
C GLU A 144 -5.26 -22.86 7.01
N LYS A 145 -5.45 -23.61 8.10
CA LYS A 145 -6.24 -23.13 9.24
C LYS A 145 -5.42 -22.17 10.09
N ASP A 146 -5.88 -20.93 10.18
CA ASP A 146 -5.39 -19.97 11.17
C ASP A 146 -6.58 -19.48 11.99
N GLU A 147 -6.59 -19.80 13.29
CA GLU A 147 -7.72 -19.51 14.18
C GLU A 147 -7.97 -18.01 14.36
N LYS A 148 -6.92 -17.19 14.34
CA LYS A 148 -7.02 -15.73 14.47
C LYS A 148 -7.69 -15.14 13.23
N ILE A 149 -7.27 -15.57 12.04
CA ILE A 149 -7.88 -15.15 10.78
C ILE A 149 -9.31 -15.71 10.67
N TYR A 150 -9.52 -16.98 11.01
CA TYR A 150 -10.85 -17.60 10.99
C TYR A 150 -11.85 -16.83 11.86
N ASN A 151 -11.51 -16.55 13.11
CA ASN A 151 -12.37 -15.80 14.02
C ASN A 151 -12.66 -14.38 13.50
N LYS A 152 -11.71 -13.76 12.78
CA LYS A 152 -11.88 -12.42 12.20
C LYS A 152 -12.97 -12.36 11.11
N PHE A 153 -13.14 -13.44 10.34
CA PHE A 153 -14.10 -13.49 9.23
C PHE A 153 -15.40 -14.25 9.58
N PHE A 154 -15.30 -15.38 10.29
CA PHE A 154 -16.42 -16.32 10.43
C PHE A 154 -17.12 -16.32 11.79
N ARG A 155 -16.55 -15.69 12.82
CA ARG A 155 -17.11 -15.68 14.18
C ARG A 155 -17.82 -14.36 14.51
N ARG A 156 -18.65 -13.88 13.56
CA ARG A 156 -19.57 -12.76 13.80
C ARG A 156 -20.72 -13.18 14.70
#